data_AF-A0AA40D4U6-F1
#
_entry.id   AF-A0AA40D4U6-F1
#
_cell.length_a   1.000
_cell.length_b   1.000
_cell.length_c   1.000
_cell.angle_alpha   90.00
_cell.angle_beta   90.00
_cell.angle_gamma   90.00
#
_symmetry.space_group_name_H-M   'P 1'
#
loop_
_entity.id
_entity.type
_entity.pdbx_description
1 polymer ?
#
loop_
_entity_poly.entity_id
_entity_poly.type
_entity_poly.pdbx_seq_one_letter_code
_entity_poly.pdbx_strand_id
1 'polypeptide(L)'
;MEGALEIPLYNLQYGQTRDVLLVWPKEPNSASITISAALEYTGPGLGSQPAKITTEASSIPTNPNPAFAKYHLHRSMVCEFLTSLSKLDGDEEYITMPINDLDNALTRLDELIRKIKSSDCAGSGSQDFLYDLGSSLDEARANSSADPAGQVMQALFRPMYFDRWGKHYLPSLLHAYRHQLCLNEKDHGPKAFVATNPLFHHFKDAQSTSWDKAQDRLMEIVKKQARADAEAAARGEQPPTYSSYSFSSSRMAQPSSRVISMAAYNNPHNPCFAGPSRILLASGRRIPVRLLRRGAAVLTPAGPRRVAAVVETALCGGVALCELGGGGGLAITPWHPVFDAQRAAWVFPATIAEARVVRRGVKVYSVMLEEGGRGPEAHAVDVGGHWCVTI
;
A
#
# COMPACT_ATOMS: atom_id res chain seq x y z
N MET A 1 29.49 32.10 -10.93
CA MET A 1 29.47 30.64 -10.73
C MET A 1 28.15 30.14 -11.27
N GLU A 2 28.18 29.27 -12.27
CA GLU A 2 26.99 28.63 -12.82
C GLU A 2 26.65 27.45 -11.89
N GLY A 3 25.67 27.66 -11.01
CA GLY A 3 25.17 26.60 -10.14
C GLY A 3 24.01 25.90 -10.83
N ALA A 4 24.21 24.67 -11.28
CA ALA A 4 23.11 23.83 -11.74
C ALA A 4 22.48 23.11 -10.54
N LEU A 5 21.17 23.25 -10.38
CA LEU A 5 20.38 22.51 -9.41
C LEU A 5 19.39 21.64 -10.17
N GLU A 6 19.57 20.33 -10.10
CA GLU A 6 18.63 19.35 -10.62
C GLU A 6 17.69 18.90 -9.51
N ILE A 7 16.38 19.03 -9.75
CA ILE A 7 15.34 18.62 -8.80
C ILE A 7 14.50 17.52 -9.46
N PRO A 8 14.52 16.28 -8.95
CA PRO A 8 13.65 15.24 -9.47
C PRO A 8 12.20 15.55 -9.05
N LEU A 9 11.34 15.84 -10.04
CA LEU A 9 9.93 16.15 -9.82
C LEU A 9 9.03 14.90 -9.76
N TYR A 10 9.54 13.76 -10.26
CA TYR A 10 8.83 12.49 -10.36
C TYR A 10 7.48 12.65 -11.09
N ASN A 11 6.49 11.83 -10.75
CA ASN A 11 5.18 11.88 -11.39
C ASN A 11 4.47 13.21 -11.07
N LEU A 12 3.99 13.86 -12.14
CA LEU A 12 3.11 15.02 -12.09
C LEU A 12 1.68 14.56 -12.29
N GLN A 13 0.80 14.82 -11.32
CA GLN A 13 -0.61 14.52 -11.47
C GLN A 13 -1.32 15.61 -12.28
N TYR A 14 -2.38 15.23 -12.98
CA TYR A 14 -3.21 16.21 -13.69
C TYR A 14 -3.75 17.26 -12.71
N GLY A 15 -3.57 18.54 -13.05
CA GLY A 15 -4.03 19.67 -12.22
C GLY A 15 -3.17 19.94 -10.97
N GLN A 16 -2.07 19.22 -10.77
CA GLN A 16 -1.17 19.44 -9.66
C GLN A 16 -0.01 20.36 -10.06
N THR A 17 0.28 21.37 -9.23
CA THR A 17 1.48 22.21 -9.37
C THR A 17 2.67 21.61 -8.64
N ARG A 18 3.89 21.91 -9.13
CA ARG A 18 5.13 21.65 -8.38
C ARG A 18 5.82 22.96 -8.09
N ASP A 19 5.54 23.47 -6.90
CA ASP A 19 6.08 24.73 -6.45
C ASP A 19 7.46 24.53 -5.82
N VAL A 20 8.44 25.27 -6.35
CA VAL A 20 9.83 25.30 -5.90
C VAL A 20 10.12 26.69 -5.34
N LEU A 21 10.45 26.74 -4.04
CA LEU A 21 10.89 27.97 -3.38
C LEU A 21 12.41 27.98 -3.32
N LEU A 22 13.03 28.99 -3.94
CA LEU A 22 14.47 29.21 -3.88
C LEU A 22 14.76 30.38 -2.94
N VAL A 23 15.61 30.15 -1.94
CA VAL A 23 16.13 31.19 -1.06
C VAL A 23 17.57 31.46 -1.47
N TRP A 24 17.86 32.72 -1.78
CA TRP A 24 19.19 33.16 -2.19
C TRP A 24 19.65 34.33 -1.30
N PRO A 25 20.91 34.35 -0.82
CA PRO A 25 21.44 35.44 -0.03
C PRO A 25 21.68 36.68 -0.90
N LYS A 26 20.97 37.77 -0.64
CA LYS A 26 21.12 39.02 -1.40
C LYS A 26 22.36 39.79 -0.94
N GLU A 27 23.48 39.62 -1.62
CA GLU A 27 24.68 40.45 -1.44
C GLU A 27 24.44 41.86 -2.01
N PRO A 28 24.83 42.95 -1.30
CA PRO A 28 24.45 44.33 -1.64
C PRO A 28 24.94 44.85 -3.00
N ASN A 29 25.85 44.14 -3.69
CA ASN A 29 26.38 44.49 -5.02
C ASN A 29 26.29 43.34 -6.05
N SER A 30 25.36 42.39 -5.89
CA SER A 30 25.24 41.28 -6.83
C SER A 30 24.64 41.69 -8.17
N ALA A 31 25.20 41.15 -9.25
CA ALA A 31 24.65 41.22 -10.60
C ALA A 31 23.21 40.64 -10.67
N SER A 32 22.46 41.02 -11.71
CA SER A 32 21.16 40.40 -12.01
C SER A 32 21.33 38.88 -12.12
N ILE A 33 20.48 38.13 -11.41
CA ILE A 33 20.49 36.67 -11.42
C ILE A 33 19.57 36.20 -12.52
N THR A 34 20.06 35.40 -13.44
CA THR A 34 19.21 34.73 -14.43
C THR A 34 18.84 33.34 -13.91
N ILE A 35 17.55 33.03 -13.89
CA ILE A 35 17.04 31.70 -13.55
C ILE A 35 16.60 31.02 -14.84
N SER A 36 17.19 29.88 -15.14
CA SER A 36 16.76 29.00 -16.22
C SER A 36 16.16 27.74 -15.61
N ALA A 37 14.88 27.47 -15.89
CA ALA A 37 14.21 26.24 -15.53
C ALA A 37 13.94 25.43 -16.80
N ALA A 38 14.36 24.17 -16.80
CA ALA A 38 14.01 23.20 -17.83
C ALA A 38 13.22 22.07 -17.17
N LEU A 39 12.12 21.70 -17.80
CA LEU A 39 11.29 20.57 -17.43
C LEU A 39 11.33 19.56 -18.58
N GLU A 40 11.72 18.34 -18.27
CA GLU A 40 11.55 17.20 -19.17
C GLU A 40 10.52 16.25 -18.55
N TYR A 41 9.52 15.84 -19.32
CA TYR A 41 8.50 14.92 -18.86
C TYR A 41 8.06 13.94 -19.94
N THR A 42 7.58 12.77 -19.51
CA THR A 42 7.03 11.72 -20.36
C THR A 42 5.61 11.38 -19.91
N GLY A 43 4.77 10.89 -20.82
CA GLY A 43 3.41 10.48 -20.48
C GLY A 43 2.87 9.36 -21.38
N PRO A 44 1.75 8.73 -21.03
CA PRO A 44 1.13 7.70 -21.85
C PRO A 44 0.81 8.22 -23.27
N GLY A 45 1.42 7.62 -24.29
CA GLY A 45 1.27 8.06 -25.68
C GLY A 45 2.02 9.35 -26.04
N LEU A 46 2.79 9.91 -25.10
CA LEU A 46 3.67 11.06 -25.31
C LEU A 46 5.12 10.56 -25.31
N GLY A 47 5.91 10.96 -26.31
CA GLY A 47 7.38 10.87 -26.23
C GLY A 47 7.92 11.82 -25.17
N SER A 48 9.25 11.87 -24.98
CA SER A 48 9.86 12.89 -24.12
C SER A 48 9.48 14.30 -24.62
N GLN A 49 8.96 15.12 -23.71
CA GLN A 49 8.56 16.50 -23.95
C GLN A 49 9.49 17.44 -23.17
N PRO A 50 10.29 18.26 -23.87
CA PRO A 50 11.07 19.31 -23.24
C PRO A 50 10.28 20.62 -23.15
N ALA A 51 10.39 21.31 -22.03
CA ALA A 51 9.96 22.68 -21.84
C ALA A 51 11.10 23.46 -21.17
N LYS A 52 11.46 24.63 -21.69
CA LYS A 52 12.51 25.47 -21.10
C LYS A 52 12.02 26.91 -21.00
N ILE A 53 12.21 27.51 -19.84
CA ILE A 53 11.99 28.92 -19.60
C ILE A 53 13.24 29.52 -18.96
N THR A 54 13.63 30.70 -19.43
CA THR A 54 14.75 31.45 -18.86
C THR A 54 14.26 32.87 -18.61
N THR A 55 14.42 33.34 -17.38
CA THR A 55 13.94 34.66 -16.94
C THR A 55 14.93 35.28 -15.97
N GLU A 56 15.00 36.61 -15.92
CA GLU A 56 15.75 37.28 -14.86
C GLU A 56 15.00 37.19 -13.53
N ALA A 57 15.70 36.93 -12.42
CA ALA A 57 15.10 36.88 -11.09
C ALA A 57 14.43 38.20 -10.71
N SER A 58 14.94 39.33 -11.21
CA SER A 58 14.35 40.67 -11.07
C SER A 58 12.96 40.79 -11.71
N SER A 59 12.66 39.99 -12.74
CA SER A 59 11.37 39.95 -13.43
C SER A 59 10.35 39.01 -12.80
N ILE A 60 10.77 38.14 -11.88
CA ILE A 60 9.89 37.27 -11.11
C ILE A 60 9.18 38.14 -10.07
N PRO A 61 7.83 38.17 -10.03
CA PRO A 61 7.09 38.97 -9.06
C PRO A 61 7.59 38.72 -7.64
N THR A 62 7.98 39.78 -6.93
CA THR A 62 8.65 39.73 -5.61
C THR A 62 7.76 39.28 -4.46
N ASN A 63 6.66 38.58 -4.72
CA ASN A 63 5.69 38.27 -3.68
C ASN A 63 5.10 36.86 -3.88
N PRO A 64 5.84 35.79 -3.54
CA PRO A 64 5.14 34.60 -3.07
C PRO A 64 4.36 35.06 -1.85
N ASN A 65 3.03 34.93 -1.89
CA ASN A 65 2.16 35.16 -0.73
C ASN A 65 2.91 34.70 0.54
N PRO A 66 3.18 35.58 1.53
CA PRO A 66 4.01 35.20 2.68
C PRO A 66 3.53 33.92 3.37
N ALA A 67 2.23 33.67 3.35
CA ALA A 67 1.64 32.43 3.84
C ALA A 67 2.04 31.20 2.99
N PHE A 68 2.10 31.34 1.67
CA PHE A 68 2.56 30.31 0.73
C PHE A 68 4.05 30.02 0.88
N ALA A 69 4.90 31.05 0.99
CA ALA A 69 6.33 30.86 1.23
C ALA A 69 6.57 30.12 2.56
N LYS A 70 5.84 30.51 3.62
CA LYS A 70 5.88 29.84 4.92
C LYS A 70 5.44 28.38 4.85
N TYR A 71 4.37 28.07 4.11
CA TYR A 71 3.93 26.69 3.89
C TYR A 71 5.06 25.80 3.34
N HIS A 72 5.72 26.26 2.27
CA HIS A 72 6.81 25.51 1.65
C HIS A 72 8.04 25.40 2.53
N LEU A 73 8.35 26.45 3.30
CA LEU A 73 9.40 26.41 4.31
C LEU A 73 9.11 25.34 5.38
N HIS A 74 7.90 25.34 5.95
CA HIS A 74 7.51 24.35 6.95
C HIS A 74 7.49 22.93 6.38
N ARG A 75 6.99 22.73 5.14
CA ARG A 75 7.05 21.44 4.46
C ARG A 75 8.49 20.94 4.31
N SER A 76 9.41 21.85 3.95
CA SER A 76 10.83 21.52 3.84
C SER A 76 11.41 21.08 5.19
N MET A 77 11.08 21.78 6.27
CA MET A 77 11.52 21.41 7.62
C MET A 77 10.97 20.04 8.06
N VAL A 78 9.72 19.73 7.71
CA VAL A 78 9.13 18.40 7.95
C VAL A 78 9.87 17.33 7.15
N CYS A 79 10.12 17.58 5.86
CA CYS A 79 10.88 16.66 5.01
C CYS A 79 12.30 16.43 5.56
N GLU A 80 12.99 17.48 5.99
CA GLU A 80 14.32 17.41 6.59
C GLU A 80 14.30 16.56 7.87
N PHE A 81 13.34 16.81 8.75
CA PHE A 81 13.14 16.00 9.95
C PHE A 81 12.89 14.53 9.61
N LEU A 82 11.91 14.20 8.76
CA LEU A 82 11.61 12.82 8.41
C LEU A 82 12.79 12.13 7.69
N THR A 83 13.50 12.86 6.84
CA THR A 83 14.73 12.37 6.18
C THR A 83 15.77 11.97 7.22
N SER A 84 15.90 12.71 8.32
CA SER A 84 16.89 12.38 9.34
C SER A 84 16.59 11.12 10.16
N LEU A 85 15.36 10.59 10.09
CA LEU A 85 14.94 9.38 10.81
C LEU A 85 15.26 8.09 10.04
N SER A 86 15.68 8.22 8.78
CA SER A 86 15.93 7.09 7.89
C SER A 86 17.14 7.36 6.99
N LYS A 87 17.89 6.32 6.65
CA LYS A 87 18.98 6.40 5.69
C LYS A 87 18.61 5.58 4.47
N LEU A 88 18.92 6.06 3.28
CA LEU A 88 18.89 5.22 2.09
C LEU A 88 20.14 4.35 2.09
N ASP A 89 19.98 3.06 1.84
CA ASP A 89 21.11 2.16 1.58
C ASP A 89 21.54 2.20 0.11
N GLY A 90 22.49 1.33 -0.25
CA GLY A 90 23.00 1.24 -1.62
C GLY A 90 21.97 0.75 -2.65
N ASP A 91 20.85 0.18 -2.20
CA ASP A 91 19.75 -0.33 -3.02
C ASP A 91 18.54 0.64 -3.01
N GLU A 92 18.74 1.87 -2.49
CA GLU A 92 17.70 2.89 -2.31
C GLU A 92 16.55 2.46 -1.36
N GLU A 93 16.78 1.48 -0.48
CA GLU A 93 15.83 1.12 0.57
C GLU A 93 16.03 1.98 1.82
N TYR A 94 14.92 2.37 2.46
CA TYR A 94 14.98 3.14 3.70
C TYR A 94 15.35 2.22 4.89
N ILE A 95 16.59 2.34 5.37
CA ILE A 95 17.02 1.83 6.67
C ILE A 95 16.45 2.74 7.76
N THR A 96 15.61 2.15 8.61
CA THR A 96 14.98 2.84 9.73
C THR A 96 15.95 3.02 10.89
N MET A 97 15.86 4.15 11.59
CA MET A 97 16.66 4.38 12.80
C MET A 97 16.48 3.27 13.87
N PRO A 98 17.52 2.96 14.65
CA PRO A 98 17.42 2.09 15.82
C PRO A 98 16.39 2.59 16.85
N ILE A 99 15.71 1.67 17.54
CA ILE A 99 14.76 1.99 18.61
C ILE A 99 15.40 2.83 19.73
N ASN A 100 16.69 2.63 20.00
CA ASN A 100 17.41 3.36 21.05
C ASN A 100 17.56 4.86 20.75
N ASP A 101 17.38 5.27 19.49
CA ASP A 101 17.51 6.68 19.09
C ASP A 101 16.18 7.44 19.16
N LEU A 102 15.08 6.78 19.55
CA LEU A 102 13.73 7.38 19.58
C LEU A 102 13.64 8.61 20.48
N ASP A 103 14.31 8.62 21.62
CA ASP A 103 14.30 9.78 22.53
C ASP A 103 14.92 11.02 21.88
N ASN A 104 16.01 10.86 21.12
CA ASN A 104 16.61 11.96 20.37
C ASN A 104 15.67 12.45 19.26
N ALA A 105 15.04 11.51 18.52
CA ALA A 105 14.05 11.86 17.50
C ALA A 105 12.85 12.63 18.09
N LEU A 106 12.37 12.26 19.29
CA LEU A 106 11.30 12.97 19.99
C LEU A 106 11.70 14.40 20.37
N THR A 107 12.91 14.62 20.88
CA THR A 107 13.41 15.98 21.16
C THR A 107 13.44 16.84 19.90
N ARG A 108 13.92 16.27 18.79
CA ARG A 108 13.99 16.98 17.50
C ARG A 108 12.61 17.24 16.89
N LEU A 109 11.65 16.34 17.09
CA LEU A 109 10.25 16.54 16.72
C LEU A 109 9.63 17.70 17.50
N ASP A 110 9.84 17.74 18.81
CA ASP A 110 9.31 18.80 19.67
C ASP A 110 9.86 20.18 19.28
N GLU A 111 11.17 20.26 19.01
CA GLU A 111 11.80 21.47 18.48
C GLU A 111 11.20 21.91 17.15
N LEU A 112 10.92 20.98 16.23
CA LEU A 112 10.27 21.27 14.96
C LEU A 112 8.85 21.82 15.17
N ILE A 113 8.05 21.15 16.00
CA ILE A 113 6.69 21.57 16.34
C ILE A 113 6.71 22.99 16.93
N ARG A 114 7.63 23.26 17.86
CA ARG A 114 7.80 24.59 18.46
C ARG A 114 8.20 25.65 17.43
N LYS A 115 9.14 25.34 16.53
CA LYS A 115 9.55 26.25 15.45
C LYS A 115 8.37 26.62 14.55
N ILE A 116 7.59 25.63 14.10
CA ILE A 116 6.40 25.86 13.26
C ILE A 116 5.36 26.68 14.03
N LYS A 117 5.03 26.32 15.28
CA LYS A 117 4.07 27.07 16.12
C LYS A 117 4.48 28.53 16.36
N SER A 118 5.79 28.78 16.52
CA SER A 118 6.32 30.14 16.72
C SER A 118 6.33 30.99 15.44
N SER A 119 6.24 30.35 14.27
CA SER A 119 6.04 31.03 12.99
C SER A 119 4.56 31.39 12.87
N ASP A 120 4.24 32.64 12.57
CA ASP A 120 2.84 33.05 12.34
C ASP A 120 2.24 32.25 11.16
N CYS A 121 1.41 31.26 11.50
CA CYS A 121 0.87 30.26 10.59
C CYS A 121 -0.46 30.67 9.94
N ALA A 122 -1.02 31.83 10.29
CA ALA A 122 -2.35 32.24 9.84
C ALA A 122 -2.45 32.22 8.31
N GLY A 123 -3.44 31.48 7.79
CA GLY A 123 -3.72 31.37 6.36
C GLY A 123 -2.72 30.57 5.51
N SER A 124 -1.70 29.95 6.11
CA SER A 124 -0.64 29.23 5.36
C SER A 124 -0.91 27.76 5.08
N GLY A 125 -1.94 27.14 5.64
CA GLY A 125 -2.12 25.66 5.58
C GLY A 125 -1.12 24.88 6.45
N SER A 126 -0.17 25.55 7.12
CA SER A 126 0.83 24.90 8.00
C SER A 126 0.22 24.17 9.21
N GLN A 127 -1.04 24.47 9.53
CA GLN A 127 -1.80 23.77 10.55
C GLN A 127 -1.95 22.28 10.23
N ASP A 128 -1.99 21.91 8.95
CA ASP A 128 -2.12 20.52 8.51
C ASP A 128 -0.84 19.72 8.87
N PHE A 129 0.34 20.34 8.76
CA PHE A 129 1.58 19.72 9.23
C PHE A 129 1.55 19.51 10.75
N LEU A 130 1.09 20.50 11.52
CA LEU A 130 1.01 20.39 12.98
C LEU A 130 0.03 19.28 13.40
N TYR A 131 -1.05 19.09 12.66
CA TYR A 131 -1.99 17.99 12.89
C TYR A 131 -1.32 16.62 12.74
N ASP A 132 -0.53 16.43 11.68
CA ASP A 132 0.16 15.17 11.41
C ASP A 132 1.33 14.93 12.38
N LEU A 133 2.08 15.99 12.69
CA LEU A 133 3.22 15.95 13.61
C LEU A 133 2.78 15.61 15.03
N GLY A 134 1.78 16.33 15.55
CA GLY A 134 1.15 16.02 16.83
C GLY A 134 1.29 17.04 17.96
N SER A 135 1.07 16.56 19.17
CA SER A 135 1.18 17.33 20.42
C SER A 135 2.63 17.68 20.76
N SER A 136 2.86 18.53 21.76
CA SER A 136 4.20 18.69 22.33
C SER A 136 4.65 17.43 23.06
N LEU A 137 5.97 17.29 23.26
CA LEU A 137 6.53 16.17 24.01
C LEU A 137 6.11 16.20 25.49
N ASP A 138 5.99 17.39 26.08
CA ASP A 138 5.53 17.55 27.46
C ASP A 138 4.05 17.13 27.62
N GLU A 139 3.19 17.50 26.67
CA GLU A 139 1.79 17.04 26.63
C GLU A 139 1.72 15.50 26.50
N ALA A 140 2.55 14.91 25.64
CA ALA A 140 2.62 13.46 25.46
C ALA A 140 3.06 12.75 26.75
N ARG A 141 4.04 13.30 27.48
CA ARG A 141 4.53 12.77 28.76
C ARG A 141 3.52 12.93 29.89
N ALA A 142 2.85 14.08 29.97
CA ALA A 142 1.85 14.36 31.00
C ALA A 142 0.66 13.40 30.93
N ASN A 143 0.33 12.88 29.74
CA ASN A 143 -0.79 11.97 29.53
C ASN A 143 -0.35 10.59 29.01
N SER A 144 0.64 9.98 29.68
CA SER A 144 1.28 8.72 29.25
C SER A 144 0.35 7.51 29.13
N SER A 145 -0.88 7.56 29.66
CA SER A 145 -1.89 6.51 29.55
C SER A 145 -2.72 6.59 28.25
N ALA A 146 -2.79 7.76 27.62
CA ALA A 146 -3.46 7.95 26.33
C ALA A 146 -2.43 8.01 25.19
N ASP A 147 -2.90 7.84 23.96
CA ASP A 147 -2.04 8.07 22.80
C ASP A 147 -1.93 9.58 22.54
N PRO A 148 -0.71 10.11 22.32
CA PRO A 148 -0.53 11.53 22.01
C PRO A 148 -1.22 11.89 20.69
N ALA A 149 -1.53 13.17 20.50
CA ALA A 149 -2.08 13.62 19.22
C ALA A 149 -1.02 13.52 18.12
N GLY A 150 -1.44 13.28 16.87
CA GLY A 150 -0.59 13.19 15.69
C GLY A 150 0.10 11.84 15.50
N GLN A 151 0.09 11.34 14.27
CA GLN A 151 0.63 10.02 13.94
C GLN A 151 2.17 9.98 14.05
N VAL A 152 2.87 11.08 13.76
CA VAL A 152 4.33 11.14 13.88
C VAL A 152 4.75 11.08 15.35
N MET A 153 4.10 11.84 16.24
CA MET A 153 4.33 11.75 17.67
C MET A 153 4.00 10.35 18.21
N GLN A 154 2.86 9.75 17.84
CA GLN A 154 2.52 8.38 18.25
C GLN A 154 3.57 7.36 17.79
N ALA A 155 4.04 7.48 16.55
CA ALA A 155 5.02 6.59 15.96
C ALA A 155 6.34 6.61 16.74
N LEU A 156 6.78 7.78 17.21
CA LEU A 156 8.05 7.94 17.92
C LEU A 156 7.93 7.74 19.44
N PHE A 157 6.81 8.14 20.04
CA PHE A 157 6.61 8.14 21.50
C PHE A 157 6.40 6.74 22.07
N ARG A 158 5.85 5.82 21.27
CA ARG A 158 5.59 4.43 21.67
C ARG A 158 6.53 3.49 20.91
N PRO A 159 7.56 2.89 21.54
CA PRO A 159 8.48 1.96 20.86
C PRO A 159 7.76 0.80 20.15
N MET A 160 6.66 0.30 20.73
CA MET A 160 5.85 -0.74 20.09
C MET A 160 5.15 -0.26 18.81
N TYR A 161 4.74 1.01 18.74
CA TYR A 161 4.14 1.57 17.53
C TYR A 161 5.19 1.81 16.47
N PHE A 162 6.36 2.33 16.86
CA PHE A 162 7.50 2.45 15.97
C PHE A 162 7.82 1.11 15.29
N ASP A 163 7.98 0.05 16.07
CA ASP A 163 8.33 -1.26 15.54
C ASP A 163 7.21 -1.87 14.67
N ARG A 164 5.95 -1.69 15.07
CA ARG A 164 4.81 -2.30 14.36
C ARG A 164 4.45 -1.60 13.05
N TRP A 165 4.51 -0.27 13.01
CA TRP A 165 4.05 0.50 11.84
C TRP A 165 4.80 1.81 11.63
N GLY A 166 5.26 2.48 12.69
CA GLY A 166 5.89 3.81 12.61
C GLY A 166 7.11 3.85 11.71
N LYS A 167 7.97 2.83 11.80
CA LYS A 167 9.17 2.68 10.97
C LYS A 167 8.89 2.58 9.46
N HIS A 168 7.67 2.18 9.07
CA HIS A 168 7.22 2.13 7.68
C HIS A 168 6.41 3.37 7.28
N TYR A 169 5.62 3.88 8.21
CA TYR A 169 4.80 5.08 8.01
C TYR A 169 5.65 6.34 7.80
N LEU A 170 6.70 6.55 8.58
CA LEU A 170 7.51 7.77 8.51
C LEU A 170 8.20 7.97 7.15
N PRO A 171 8.85 6.95 6.53
CA PRO A 171 9.34 7.07 5.15
C PRO A 171 8.21 7.25 4.13
N SER A 172 7.06 6.61 4.33
CA SER A 172 5.90 6.79 3.46
C SER A 172 5.35 8.23 3.50
N LEU A 173 5.34 8.85 4.69
CA LEU A 173 4.95 10.23 4.88
C LEU A 173 5.98 11.19 4.27
N LEU A 174 7.28 10.90 4.40
CA LEU A 174 8.34 11.64 3.71
C LEU A 174 8.14 11.61 2.20
N HIS A 175 7.87 10.43 1.65
CA HIS A 175 7.55 10.27 0.24
C HIS A 175 6.32 11.11 -0.14
N ALA A 176 5.24 11.03 0.64
CA ALA A 176 4.05 11.83 0.40
C ALA A 176 4.34 13.35 0.36
N TYR A 177 5.14 13.88 1.30
CA TYR A 177 5.49 15.30 1.31
C TYR A 177 6.44 15.72 0.19
N ARG A 178 7.46 14.92 -0.12
CA ARG A 178 8.41 15.19 -1.23
C ARG A 178 7.70 15.15 -2.59
N HIS A 179 6.84 14.16 -2.76
CA HIS A 179 6.14 13.91 -4.02
C HIS A 179 4.75 14.55 -4.07
N GLN A 180 4.35 15.30 -3.05
CA GLN A 180 3.04 15.93 -2.96
C GLN A 180 1.89 14.96 -3.23
N LEU A 181 1.97 13.75 -2.69
CA LEU A 181 0.98 12.69 -2.92
C LEU A 181 0.01 12.65 -1.75
N CYS A 182 -1.27 12.43 -2.04
CA CYS A 182 -2.22 12.04 -1.02
C CYS A 182 -1.96 10.59 -0.60
N LEU A 183 -1.47 10.41 0.63
CA LEU A 183 -1.10 9.09 1.15
C LEU A 183 -2.32 8.29 1.60
N ASN A 184 -3.16 8.91 2.44
CA ASN A 184 -4.34 8.27 3.04
C ASN A 184 -5.35 9.33 3.47
N GLU A 185 -6.50 8.86 3.97
CA GLU A 185 -7.56 9.72 4.49
C GLU A 185 -7.39 10.13 5.96
N LYS A 186 -6.23 9.90 6.58
CA LYS A 186 -5.94 10.33 7.96
C LYS A 186 -5.05 11.56 7.99
N ASP A 187 -3.96 11.57 7.24
CA ASP A 187 -2.96 12.63 7.28
C ASP A 187 -3.45 13.90 6.56
N HIS A 188 -3.49 15.02 7.26
CA HIS A 188 -4.01 16.29 6.77
C HIS A 188 -3.10 16.94 5.73
N GLY A 189 -1.78 16.96 5.97
CA GLY A 189 -0.83 17.59 5.05
C GLY A 189 -0.85 16.94 3.67
N PRO A 190 -0.70 15.61 3.55
CA PRO A 190 -0.81 14.89 2.28
C PRO A 190 -2.15 15.08 1.55
N LYS A 191 -3.29 15.13 2.27
CA LYS A 191 -4.60 15.37 1.65
C LYS A 191 -4.70 16.74 0.97
N ALA A 192 -4.02 17.74 1.51
CA ALA A 192 -4.07 19.10 0.97
C ALA A 192 -3.60 19.16 -0.50
N PHE A 193 -2.71 18.25 -0.92
CA PHE A 193 -2.18 18.21 -2.29
C PHE A 193 -3.22 17.85 -3.36
N VAL A 194 -4.31 17.18 -2.99
CA VAL A 194 -5.36 16.75 -3.91
C VAL A 194 -6.71 17.42 -3.61
N ALA A 195 -6.76 18.34 -2.64
CA ALA A 195 -7.99 18.94 -2.16
C ALA A 195 -8.81 19.61 -3.27
N THR A 196 -8.14 20.22 -4.24
CA THR A 196 -8.78 20.91 -5.38
C THR A 196 -8.78 20.10 -6.67
N ASN A 197 -8.33 18.83 -6.65
CA ASN A 197 -8.18 18.02 -7.86
C ASN A 197 -9.50 17.28 -8.20
N PRO A 198 -10.25 17.68 -9.24
CA PRO A 198 -11.54 17.08 -9.55
C PRO A 198 -11.42 15.63 -10.05
N LEU A 199 -10.33 15.28 -10.75
CA LEU A 199 -10.11 13.90 -11.22
C LEU A 199 -9.82 12.98 -10.04
N PHE A 200 -9.02 13.44 -9.07
CA PHE A 200 -8.77 12.68 -7.86
C PHE A 200 -10.07 12.36 -7.12
N HIS A 201 -10.92 13.37 -6.87
CA HIS A 201 -12.21 13.18 -6.20
C HIS A 201 -13.13 12.23 -6.98
N HIS A 202 -13.20 12.38 -8.30
CA HIS A 202 -13.99 11.48 -9.15
C HIS A 202 -13.57 10.01 -8.99
N PHE A 203 -12.26 9.71 -9.08
CA PHE A 203 -11.77 8.34 -8.93
C PHE A 203 -11.90 7.82 -7.50
N LYS A 204 -11.66 8.68 -6.50
CA LYS A 204 -11.84 8.35 -5.08
C LYS A 204 -13.30 7.95 -4.81
N ASP A 205 -14.25 8.77 -5.25
CA ASP A 205 -15.68 8.52 -5.02
C ASP A 205 -16.17 7.27 -5.76
N ALA A 206 -15.66 7.03 -6.97
CA ALA A 206 -15.92 5.79 -7.70
C ALA A 206 -15.38 4.56 -6.95
N GLN A 207 -14.17 4.64 -6.38
CA GLN A 207 -13.57 3.58 -5.58
C GLN A 207 -14.36 3.32 -4.30
N SER A 208 -14.70 4.37 -3.54
CA SER A 208 -15.53 4.27 -2.32
C SER A 208 -16.89 3.63 -2.63
N THR A 209 -17.55 4.08 -3.70
CA THR A 209 -18.83 3.49 -4.16
C THR A 209 -18.69 2.00 -4.50
N SER A 210 -17.58 1.62 -5.14
CA SER A 210 -17.32 0.21 -5.47
C SER A 210 -17.09 -0.63 -4.21
N TRP A 211 -16.40 -0.07 -3.22
CA TRP A 211 -16.13 -0.73 -1.93
C TRP A 211 -17.42 -0.95 -1.14
N ASP A 212 -18.26 0.07 -1.02
CA ASP A 212 -19.55 -0.03 -0.31
C ASP A 212 -20.44 -1.10 -0.94
N LYS A 213 -20.52 -1.13 -2.28
CA LYS A 213 -21.25 -2.18 -3.01
C LYS A 213 -20.68 -3.57 -2.76
N ALA A 214 -19.37 -3.72 -2.65
CA ALA A 214 -18.73 -5.00 -2.34
C ALA A 214 -19.06 -5.44 -0.91
N GLN A 215 -19.05 -4.51 0.05
CA GLN A 215 -19.42 -4.75 1.43
C GLN A 215 -20.89 -5.19 1.55
N ASP A 216 -21.81 -4.50 0.87
CA ASP A 216 -23.23 -4.86 0.84
C ASP A 216 -23.44 -6.27 0.30
N ARG A 217 -22.75 -6.61 -0.80
CA ARG A 217 -22.80 -7.96 -1.38
C ARG A 217 -22.27 -9.02 -0.41
N LEU A 218 -21.17 -8.75 0.28
CA LEU A 218 -20.62 -9.64 1.29
C LEU A 218 -21.64 -9.88 2.41
N MET A 219 -22.27 -8.81 2.90
CA MET A 219 -23.28 -8.91 3.96
C MET A 219 -24.52 -9.70 3.51
N GLU A 220 -24.94 -9.56 2.26
CA GLU A 220 -26.03 -10.38 1.70
C GLU A 220 -25.65 -11.86 1.58
N ILE A 221 -24.40 -12.18 1.22
CA ILE A 221 -23.91 -13.57 1.21
C ILE A 221 -23.94 -14.15 2.63
N VAL A 222 -23.43 -13.41 3.62
CA VAL A 222 -23.42 -13.84 5.03
C VAL A 222 -24.84 -14.08 5.55
N LYS A 223 -25.79 -13.20 5.24
CA LYS A 223 -27.21 -13.39 5.63
C LYS A 223 -27.83 -14.62 4.97
N LYS A 224 -27.56 -14.85 3.68
CA LYS A 224 -28.06 -16.04 2.97
C LYS A 224 -27.50 -17.33 3.55
N GLN A 225 -26.22 -17.35 3.89
CA GLN A 225 -25.60 -18.50 4.56
C GLN A 225 -26.26 -18.76 5.92
N ALA A 226 -26.43 -17.71 6.74
CA ALA A 226 -27.06 -17.85 8.05
C ALA A 226 -28.51 -18.36 7.96
N ARG A 227 -29.28 -17.97 6.93
CA ARG A 227 -30.62 -18.52 6.67
C ARG A 227 -30.58 -19.98 6.26
N ALA A 228 -29.68 -20.35 5.35
CA ALA A 228 -29.51 -21.74 4.92
C ALA A 228 -29.09 -22.65 6.09
N ASP A 229 -28.19 -22.19 6.95
CA ASP A 229 -27.75 -22.92 8.14
C ASP A 229 -28.91 -23.11 9.14
N ALA A 230 -29.74 -22.07 9.34
CA ALA A 230 -30.92 -22.15 10.20
C ALA A 230 -31.99 -23.11 9.64
N GLU A 231 -32.20 -23.11 8.32
CA GLU A 231 -33.13 -24.03 7.66
C GLU A 231 -32.63 -25.49 7.70
N ALA A 232 -31.33 -25.72 7.52
CA ALA A 232 -30.72 -27.05 7.65
C ALA A 232 -30.84 -27.58 9.10
N ALA A 233 -30.58 -26.72 10.09
CA ALA A 233 -30.77 -27.05 11.49
C ALA A 233 -32.24 -27.40 11.82
N ALA A 234 -33.20 -26.68 11.23
CA ALA A 234 -34.63 -26.96 11.39
C ALA A 234 -35.06 -28.30 10.75
N ARG A 235 -34.35 -28.76 9.71
CA ARG A 235 -34.57 -30.08 9.08
C ARG A 235 -33.86 -31.23 9.79
N GLY A 236 -33.12 -30.96 10.88
CA GLY A 236 -32.35 -31.97 11.60
C GLY A 236 -31.10 -32.44 10.84
N GLU A 237 -30.70 -31.72 9.80
CA GLU A 237 -29.47 -31.99 9.04
C GLU A 237 -28.30 -31.43 9.85
N GLN A 238 -27.33 -32.27 10.22
CA GLN A 238 -26.10 -31.77 10.80
C GLN A 238 -25.38 -30.88 9.76
N PRO A 239 -24.98 -29.65 10.12
CA PRO A 239 -24.26 -28.80 9.19
C PRO A 239 -22.97 -29.51 8.77
N PRO A 240 -22.51 -29.34 7.51
CA PRO A 240 -21.20 -29.84 7.12
C PRO A 240 -20.19 -29.26 8.10
N THR A 241 -19.39 -30.14 8.71
CA THR A 241 -18.36 -29.80 9.68
C THR A 241 -17.24 -29.04 8.98
N TYR A 242 -17.47 -27.76 8.69
CA TYR A 242 -16.38 -26.83 8.56
C TYR A 242 -15.70 -26.81 9.93
N SER A 243 -14.40 -27.08 9.97
CA SER A 243 -13.61 -27.02 11.19
C SER A 243 -13.61 -25.59 11.73
N SER A 244 -14.66 -25.23 12.44
CA SER A 244 -14.73 -24.11 13.35
C SER A 244 -14.14 -24.61 14.66
N TYR A 245 -13.06 -23.99 15.10
CA TYR A 245 -12.53 -24.10 16.45
C TYR A 245 -13.68 -24.17 17.47
N SER A 246 -13.73 -25.27 18.19
CA SER A 246 -14.70 -25.61 19.21
C SER A 246 -14.82 -24.50 20.26
N PHE A 247 -16.03 -23.95 20.41
CA PHE A 247 -16.40 -23.06 21.51
C PHE A 247 -17.19 -23.88 22.52
N SER A 248 -16.58 -24.22 23.66
CA SER A 248 -17.31 -24.78 24.79
C SER A 248 -18.24 -23.71 25.35
N SER A 249 -19.54 -23.99 25.29
CA SER A 249 -20.63 -23.19 25.85
C SER A 249 -20.47 -23.03 27.36
N SER A 250 -20.37 -21.79 27.84
CA SER A 250 -20.86 -21.39 29.16
C SER A 250 -21.00 -19.87 29.27
N ARG A 251 -22.27 -19.45 29.36
CA ARG A 251 -22.82 -18.25 30.01
C ARG A 251 -22.67 -16.90 29.30
N MET A 252 -23.81 -16.20 29.35
CA MET A 252 -24.11 -14.87 28.81
C MET A 252 -22.98 -13.86 28.99
N ALA A 253 -22.44 -13.36 27.89
CA ALA A 253 -21.73 -12.09 27.82
C ALA A 253 -21.87 -11.49 26.41
N GLN A 254 -21.96 -10.16 26.38
CA GLN A 254 -22.09 -9.20 25.29
C GLN A 254 -21.57 -9.61 23.89
N PRO A 255 -22.11 -9.05 22.78
CA PRO A 255 -21.67 -9.36 21.43
C PRO A 255 -20.21 -8.93 21.25
N SER A 256 -19.28 -9.88 21.38
CA SER A 256 -17.91 -9.64 20.96
C SER A 256 -17.97 -9.48 19.44
N SER A 257 -17.68 -8.28 18.93
CA SER A 257 -17.26 -8.15 17.54
C SER A 257 -16.14 -9.17 17.35
N ARG A 258 -16.37 -10.17 16.49
CA ARG A 258 -15.29 -11.04 16.03
C ARG A 258 -14.29 -10.10 15.39
N VAL A 259 -13.17 -9.85 16.08
CA VAL A 259 -12.05 -9.11 15.51
C VAL A 259 -11.53 -10.00 14.38
N ILE A 260 -12.00 -9.73 13.16
CA ILE A 260 -11.43 -10.30 11.95
C ILE A 260 -10.00 -9.78 11.92
N SER A 261 -9.03 -10.67 12.15
CA SER A 261 -7.64 -10.31 12.02
C SER A 261 -7.36 -10.00 10.55
N MET A 262 -7.18 -8.71 10.24
CA MET A 262 -6.80 -8.27 8.89
C MET A 262 -5.41 -8.79 8.48
N ALA A 263 -4.63 -9.36 9.41
CA ALA A 263 -3.35 -10.00 9.11
C ALA A 263 -3.47 -11.20 8.17
N ALA A 264 -4.63 -11.87 8.13
CA ALA A 264 -4.90 -12.94 7.16
C ALA A 264 -5.02 -12.39 5.72
N TYR A 265 -5.47 -11.15 5.55
CA TYR A 265 -5.55 -10.46 4.27
C TYR A 265 -4.26 -9.70 3.93
N ASN A 266 -3.54 -9.22 4.95
CA ASN A 266 -2.30 -8.47 4.84
C ASN A 266 -1.07 -9.38 5.02
N ASN A 267 -1.03 -10.50 4.29
CA ASN A 267 0.21 -11.25 4.12
C ASN A 267 0.86 -10.80 2.80
N PRO A 268 2.00 -10.09 2.84
CA PRO A 268 2.72 -9.65 1.64
C PRO A 268 3.24 -10.81 0.76
N HIS A 269 3.08 -12.07 1.19
CA HIS A 269 3.40 -13.29 0.43
C HIS A 269 2.18 -13.88 -0.32
N ASN A 270 1.15 -13.06 -0.55
CA ASN A 270 -0.09 -13.40 -1.24
C ASN A 270 0.12 -13.76 -2.74
N PRO A 271 -0.82 -14.51 -3.30
CA PRO A 271 -0.78 -15.87 -3.90
C PRO A 271 0.20 -16.07 -5.05
N CYS A 272 0.65 -17.31 -5.34
CA CYS A 272 1.20 -17.67 -6.65
C CYS A 272 1.49 -19.19 -6.81
N PHE A 273 1.79 -19.59 -8.05
CA PHE A 273 2.34 -20.88 -8.46
C PHE A 273 3.83 -20.77 -8.77
N ALA A 274 4.63 -21.79 -8.45
CA ALA A 274 5.99 -21.85 -9.00
C ALA A 274 5.93 -21.98 -10.53
N GLY A 275 6.83 -21.31 -11.24
CA GLY A 275 6.83 -21.29 -12.71
C GLY A 275 6.78 -22.66 -13.43
N PRO A 276 7.43 -23.73 -12.92
CA PRO A 276 7.34 -25.07 -13.50
C PRO A 276 5.99 -25.77 -13.33
N SER A 277 5.16 -25.38 -12.36
CA SER A 277 3.84 -25.97 -12.11
C SER A 277 2.99 -25.93 -13.38
N ARG A 278 2.23 -26.99 -13.67
CA ARG A 278 1.60 -27.17 -15.00
C ARG A 278 0.10 -26.89 -15.00
N ILE A 279 -0.32 -25.82 -15.65
CA ILE A 279 -1.72 -25.42 -15.80
C ILE A 279 -2.41 -26.12 -16.97
N LEU A 280 -3.67 -26.52 -16.80
CA LEU A 280 -4.50 -27.16 -17.82
C LEU A 280 -5.16 -26.12 -18.74
N LEU A 281 -4.83 -26.19 -20.03
CA LEU A 281 -5.49 -25.40 -21.06
C LEU A 281 -6.85 -26.02 -21.43
N ALA A 282 -7.74 -25.19 -21.98
CA ALA A 282 -9.04 -25.64 -22.50
C ALA A 282 -8.92 -26.70 -23.62
N SER A 283 -7.77 -26.77 -24.29
CA SER A 283 -7.46 -27.80 -25.29
C SER A 283 -7.09 -29.16 -24.70
N GLY A 284 -7.05 -29.29 -23.36
CA GLY A 284 -6.59 -30.50 -22.66
C GLY A 284 -5.07 -30.59 -22.50
N ARG A 285 -4.29 -29.71 -23.13
CA ARG A 285 -2.84 -29.66 -22.98
C ARG A 285 -2.44 -29.00 -21.67
N ARG A 286 -1.41 -29.52 -21.00
CA ARG A 286 -0.79 -28.90 -19.81
C ARG A 286 0.51 -28.19 -20.16
N ILE A 287 0.63 -26.91 -19.76
CA ILE A 287 1.85 -26.12 -19.95
C ILE A 287 2.37 -25.59 -18.61
N PRO A 288 3.69 -25.37 -18.45
CA PRO A 288 4.22 -24.65 -17.30
C PRO A 288 3.58 -23.26 -17.17
N VAL A 289 3.21 -22.84 -15.95
CA VAL A 289 2.56 -21.55 -15.68
C VAL A 289 3.42 -20.38 -16.17
N ARG A 290 4.76 -20.48 -16.07
CA ARG A 290 5.69 -19.45 -16.62
C ARG A 290 5.56 -19.21 -18.12
N LEU A 291 4.98 -20.16 -18.87
CA LEU A 291 4.73 -20.05 -20.31
C LEU A 291 3.30 -19.59 -20.64
N LEU A 292 2.43 -19.44 -19.64
CA LEU A 292 1.09 -18.92 -19.82
C LEU A 292 1.15 -17.45 -20.23
N ARG A 293 0.26 -17.04 -21.14
CA ARG A 293 0.18 -15.68 -21.67
C ARG A 293 -1.27 -15.22 -21.71
N ARG A 294 -1.48 -13.91 -21.70
CA ARG A 294 -2.79 -13.28 -21.90
C ARG A 294 -3.46 -13.84 -23.17
N GLY A 295 -4.78 -14.03 -23.09
CA GLY A 295 -5.62 -14.56 -24.16
C GLY A 295 -5.63 -16.09 -24.27
N ALA A 296 -4.73 -16.80 -23.58
CA ALA A 296 -4.76 -18.26 -23.53
C ALA A 296 -6.05 -18.75 -22.85
N ALA A 297 -6.66 -19.80 -23.40
CA ALA A 297 -7.84 -20.42 -22.82
C ALA A 297 -7.43 -21.53 -21.85
N VAL A 298 -7.83 -21.40 -20.59
CA VAL A 298 -7.61 -22.37 -19.50
C VAL A 298 -8.93 -23.02 -19.10
N LEU A 299 -8.84 -24.23 -18.55
CA LEU A 299 -10.02 -24.92 -18.03
C LEU A 299 -10.33 -24.42 -16.61
N THR A 300 -11.59 -24.10 -16.36
CA THR A 300 -12.13 -23.83 -15.02
C THR A 300 -13.26 -24.82 -14.72
N PRO A 301 -13.65 -25.03 -13.45
CA PRO A 301 -14.82 -25.83 -13.12
C PRO A 301 -16.10 -25.33 -13.80
N ALA A 302 -16.25 -24.01 -14.00
CA ALA A 302 -17.37 -23.41 -14.73
C ALA A 302 -17.22 -23.42 -16.27
N GLY A 303 -16.21 -24.11 -16.81
CA GLY A 303 -15.91 -24.20 -18.24
C GLY A 303 -14.68 -23.38 -18.68
N PRO A 304 -14.30 -23.43 -19.97
CA PRO A 304 -13.14 -22.71 -20.49
C PRO A 304 -13.20 -21.19 -20.29
N ARG A 305 -12.09 -20.57 -19.90
CA ARG A 305 -11.93 -19.10 -19.78
C ARG A 305 -10.61 -18.60 -20.32
N ARG A 306 -10.60 -17.35 -20.77
CA ARG A 306 -9.37 -16.68 -21.21
C ARG A 306 -8.65 -16.03 -20.04
N VAL A 307 -7.33 -16.04 -20.12
CA VAL A 307 -6.44 -15.34 -19.19
C VAL A 307 -6.42 -13.86 -19.54
N ALA A 308 -6.86 -13.00 -18.61
CA ALA A 308 -6.76 -11.55 -18.73
C ALA A 308 -5.32 -11.07 -18.51
N ALA A 309 -4.62 -11.64 -17.52
CA ALA A 309 -3.24 -11.30 -17.20
C ALA A 309 -2.51 -12.46 -16.51
N VAL A 310 -1.18 -12.45 -16.59
CA VAL A 310 -0.29 -13.29 -15.78
C VAL A 310 0.66 -12.36 -15.05
N VAL A 311 0.63 -12.40 -13.72
CA VAL A 311 1.49 -11.59 -12.86
C VAL A 311 2.70 -12.44 -12.47
N GLU A 312 3.88 -12.00 -12.84
CA GLU A 312 5.15 -12.61 -12.42
C GLU A 312 5.71 -11.81 -11.23
N THR A 313 5.97 -12.50 -10.12
CA THR A 313 6.56 -11.91 -8.92
C THR A 313 7.94 -12.52 -8.71
N ALA A 314 8.96 -11.68 -8.81
CA ALA A 314 10.33 -12.04 -8.45
C ALA A 314 10.52 -11.90 -6.94
N LEU A 315 11.02 -12.96 -6.30
CA LEU A 315 11.21 -13.00 -4.86
C LEU A 315 12.69 -12.81 -4.52
N CYS A 316 13.02 -11.75 -3.77
CA CYS A 316 14.40 -11.42 -3.39
C CYS A 316 14.94 -12.28 -2.22
N GLY A 317 14.05 -12.98 -1.49
CA GLY A 317 14.37 -13.84 -0.35
C GLY A 317 14.12 -15.34 -0.58
N GLY A 318 14.32 -16.16 0.46
CA GLY A 318 13.87 -17.56 0.46
C GLY A 318 12.34 -17.62 0.63
N VAL A 319 11.67 -18.49 -0.11
CA VAL A 319 10.21 -18.66 -0.02
C VAL A 319 9.84 -20.10 0.27
N ALA A 320 8.91 -20.28 1.20
CA ALA A 320 8.32 -21.57 1.50
C ALA A 320 7.31 -21.95 0.40
N LEU A 321 7.43 -23.14 -0.17
CA LEU A 321 6.48 -23.72 -1.11
C LEU A 321 6.05 -25.11 -0.63
N CYS A 322 4.76 -25.40 -0.75
CA CYS A 322 4.22 -26.74 -0.56
C CYS A 322 4.20 -27.46 -1.93
N GLU A 323 4.64 -28.71 -1.95
CA GLU A 323 4.54 -29.57 -3.13
C GLU A 323 3.34 -30.52 -2.99
N LEU A 324 2.43 -30.47 -3.96
CA LEU A 324 1.26 -31.32 -4.07
C LEU A 324 1.36 -32.20 -5.31
N GLY A 325 1.00 -33.49 -5.18
CA GLY A 325 0.89 -34.44 -6.29
C GLY A 325 2.15 -35.26 -6.63
N GLY A 326 3.32 -34.99 -6.02
CA GLY A 326 4.59 -35.72 -6.26
C GLY A 326 5.16 -35.57 -7.69
N GLY A 327 6.49 -35.65 -7.84
CA GLY A 327 7.13 -35.84 -9.15
C GLY A 327 6.87 -34.77 -10.25
N GLY A 328 6.78 -33.49 -9.89
CA GLY A 328 6.60 -32.39 -10.85
C GLY A 328 5.16 -31.87 -11.02
N GLY A 329 4.31 -32.10 -10.01
CA GLY A 329 2.94 -31.59 -9.90
C GLY A 329 2.85 -30.08 -9.61
N LEU A 330 2.24 -29.73 -8.47
CA LEU A 330 1.95 -28.36 -8.08
C LEU A 330 2.90 -27.92 -6.96
N ALA A 331 3.79 -26.97 -7.24
CA ALA A 331 4.51 -26.22 -6.22
C ALA A 331 3.84 -24.85 -6.05
N ILE A 332 3.41 -24.56 -4.82
CA ILE A 332 2.51 -23.44 -4.51
C ILE A 332 2.81 -22.84 -3.15
N THR A 333 2.47 -21.57 -2.91
CA THR A 333 2.66 -20.97 -1.59
C THR A 333 1.71 -21.61 -0.55
N PRO A 334 2.10 -21.65 0.75
CA PRO A 334 1.39 -22.46 1.75
C PRO A 334 -0.05 -22.03 2.01
N TRP A 335 -0.39 -20.78 1.66
CA TRP A 335 -1.68 -20.15 1.93
C TRP A 335 -2.50 -19.88 0.67
N HIS A 336 -2.10 -20.42 -0.48
CA HIS A 336 -2.89 -20.32 -1.71
C HIS A 336 -3.99 -21.40 -1.70
N PRO A 337 -5.29 -21.05 -1.70
CA PRO A 337 -6.34 -22.05 -1.58
C PRO A 337 -6.34 -23.08 -2.72
N VAL A 338 -6.38 -24.36 -2.35
CA VAL A 338 -6.52 -25.49 -3.26
C VAL A 338 -7.75 -26.31 -2.87
N PHE A 339 -8.43 -26.89 -3.86
CA PHE A 339 -9.53 -27.81 -3.60
C PHE A 339 -8.97 -29.20 -3.31
N ASP A 340 -9.24 -29.71 -2.10
CA ASP A 340 -8.94 -31.08 -1.73
C ASP A 340 -10.13 -31.97 -2.07
N ALA A 341 -9.98 -32.79 -3.11
CA ALA A 341 -11.01 -33.69 -3.58
C ALA A 341 -11.38 -34.77 -2.54
N GLN A 342 -10.46 -35.17 -1.64
CA GLN A 342 -10.76 -36.17 -0.61
C GLN A 342 -11.69 -35.61 0.47
N ARG A 343 -11.52 -34.32 0.80
CA ARG A 343 -12.33 -33.61 1.80
C ARG A 343 -13.50 -32.85 1.20
N ALA A 344 -13.60 -32.81 -0.12
CA ALA A 344 -14.55 -31.98 -0.87
C ALA A 344 -14.58 -30.52 -0.38
N ALA A 345 -13.41 -29.97 -0.04
CA ALA A 345 -13.30 -28.66 0.60
C ALA A 345 -12.09 -27.87 0.11
N TRP A 346 -12.20 -26.54 0.12
CA TRP A 346 -11.06 -25.64 -0.07
C TRP A 346 -10.20 -25.64 1.19
N VAL A 347 -8.91 -25.90 1.01
CA VAL A 347 -7.92 -25.96 2.09
C VAL A 347 -6.66 -25.19 1.72
N PHE A 348 -5.81 -24.95 2.71
CA PHE A 348 -4.50 -24.36 2.48
C PHE A 348 -3.45 -25.46 2.35
N PRO A 349 -2.52 -25.39 1.38
CA PRO A 349 -1.44 -26.36 1.22
C PRO A 349 -0.64 -26.61 2.52
N ALA A 350 -0.48 -25.59 3.36
CA ALA A 350 0.16 -25.70 4.68
C ALA A 350 -0.48 -26.73 5.62
N THR A 351 -1.77 -27.05 5.44
CA THR A 351 -2.50 -27.99 6.30
C THR A 351 -2.49 -29.42 5.76
N ILE A 352 -2.05 -29.61 4.51
CA ILE A 352 -2.11 -30.91 3.81
C ILE A 352 -0.75 -31.36 3.26
N ALA A 353 0.27 -30.50 3.26
CA ALA A 353 1.61 -30.81 2.78
C ALA A 353 2.68 -30.02 3.54
N GLU A 354 3.88 -30.60 3.64
CA GLU A 354 5.03 -29.92 4.23
C GLU A 354 5.52 -28.77 3.33
N ALA A 355 5.77 -27.63 3.94
CA ALA A 355 6.36 -26.48 3.27
C ALA A 355 7.89 -26.61 3.24
N ARG A 356 8.48 -26.54 2.05
CA ARG A 356 9.93 -26.54 1.85
C ARG A 356 10.40 -25.15 1.47
N VAL A 357 11.42 -24.65 2.16
CA VAL A 357 12.03 -23.36 1.85
C VAL A 357 12.93 -23.51 0.64
N VAL A 358 12.56 -22.87 -0.46
CA VAL A 358 13.39 -22.77 -1.66
C VAL A 358 14.19 -21.49 -1.60
N ARG A 359 15.52 -21.58 -1.74
CA ARG A 359 16.44 -20.44 -1.65
C ARG A 359 16.60 -19.77 -3.01
N ARG A 360 16.45 -18.43 -3.03
CA ARG A 360 16.84 -17.41 -4.03
C ARG A 360 16.50 -17.71 -5.51
N GLY A 361 15.96 -16.70 -6.19
CA GLY A 361 15.78 -16.71 -7.65
C GLY A 361 14.54 -17.46 -8.14
N VAL A 362 13.64 -17.88 -7.24
CA VAL A 362 12.35 -18.47 -7.61
C VAL A 362 11.40 -17.35 -8.01
N LYS A 363 10.82 -17.48 -9.20
CA LYS A 363 9.71 -16.66 -9.66
C LYS A 363 8.41 -17.40 -9.44
N VAL A 364 7.44 -16.68 -8.92
CA VAL A 364 6.10 -17.20 -8.66
C VAL A 364 5.09 -16.41 -9.50
N TYR A 365 4.03 -17.07 -9.92
CA TYR A 365 3.10 -16.57 -10.92
C TYR A 365 1.66 -16.59 -10.43
N SER A 366 0.92 -15.51 -10.65
CA SER A 366 -0.52 -15.43 -10.43
C SER A 366 -1.25 -15.27 -11.76
N VAL A 367 -2.41 -15.90 -11.89
CA VAL A 367 -3.21 -15.90 -13.12
C VAL A 367 -4.48 -15.12 -12.85
N MET A 368 -4.81 -14.18 -13.74
CA MET A 368 -6.06 -13.43 -13.73
C MET A 368 -6.92 -13.88 -14.90
N LEU A 369 -8.18 -14.22 -14.66
CA LEU A 369 -9.12 -14.63 -15.71
C LEU A 369 -10.01 -13.48 -16.15
N GLU A 370 -10.49 -13.54 -17.40
CA GLU A 370 -11.50 -12.61 -17.89
C GLU A 370 -12.81 -12.73 -17.11
N GLU A 371 -13.45 -11.57 -16.88
CA GLU A 371 -14.73 -11.46 -16.21
C GLU A 371 -15.83 -12.16 -17.02
N GLY A 372 -16.70 -12.93 -16.38
CA GLY A 372 -17.79 -13.59 -17.12
C GLY A 372 -18.52 -14.72 -16.42
N GLY A 373 -18.45 -14.83 -15.09
CA GLY A 373 -19.16 -15.87 -14.33
C GLY A 373 -19.36 -15.44 -12.90
N ARG A 374 -20.52 -15.76 -12.32
CA ARG A 374 -20.84 -15.46 -10.93
C ARG A 374 -20.54 -16.69 -10.10
N GLY A 375 -19.44 -16.68 -9.35
CA GLY A 375 -19.09 -17.74 -8.39
C GLY A 375 -17.60 -18.13 -8.38
N PRO A 376 -17.11 -18.73 -7.28
CA PRO A 376 -15.70 -19.09 -7.13
C PRO A 376 -15.21 -20.12 -8.19
N GLU A 377 -16.13 -20.93 -8.72
CA GLU A 377 -15.85 -21.90 -9.79
C GLU A 377 -15.44 -21.27 -11.13
N ALA A 378 -15.77 -19.99 -11.34
CA ALA A 378 -15.31 -19.22 -12.50
C ALA A 378 -13.89 -18.66 -12.33
N HIS A 379 -13.36 -18.69 -11.11
CA HIS A 379 -12.06 -18.13 -10.72
C HIS A 379 -11.16 -19.21 -10.11
N ALA A 380 -11.22 -20.41 -10.68
CA ALA A 380 -10.34 -21.51 -10.32
C ALA A 380 -9.78 -22.18 -11.58
N VAL A 381 -8.53 -22.61 -11.53
CA VAL A 381 -7.82 -23.30 -12.62
C VAL A 381 -7.19 -24.58 -12.12
N ASP A 382 -7.09 -25.58 -12.99
CA ASP A 382 -6.36 -26.80 -12.67
C ASP A 382 -4.85 -26.57 -12.89
N VAL A 383 -4.08 -26.66 -11.81
CA VAL A 383 -2.63 -26.67 -11.83
C VAL A 383 -2.11 -27.94 -11.16
N GLY A 384 -1.35 -28.74 -11.90
CA GLY A 384 -0.78 -29.99 -11.38
C GLY A 384 -1.83 -31.03 -10.95
N GLY A 385 -3.06 -30.94 -11.45
CA GLY A 385 -4.16 -31.84 -11.08
C GLY A 385 -5.02 -31.35 -9.90
N HIS A 386 -4.77 -30.13 -9.41
CA HIS A 386 -5.52 -29.53 -8.31
C HIS A 386 -6.21 -28.25 -8.76
N TRP A 387 -7.48 -28.06 -8.37
CA TRP A 387 -8.16 -26.79 -8.57
C TRP A 387 -7.62 -25.74 -7.60
N CYS A 388 -7.13 -24.64 -8.14
CA CYS A 388 -6.52 -23.55 -7.39
C CYS A 388 -7.23 -22.25 -7.72
N VAL A 389 -7.45 -21.39 -6.72
CA VAL A 389 -8.07 -20.07 -6.94
C VAL A 389 -7.16 -19.18 -7.80
N THR A 390 -7.75 -18.38 -8.69
CA THR A 390 -7.11 -17.32 -9.48
C THR A 390 -7.53 -15.94 -8.99
N ILE A 391 -6.75 -14.90 -9.34
CA ILE A 391 -7.11 -13.50 -9.07
C ILE A 391 -8.16 -12.96 -10.05
#